data_AF-A0A418ZTV5-F1
#
_entry.id   AF-A0A418ZTV5-F1
#
_cell.length_a   1.000
_cell.length_b   1.000
_cell.length_c   1.000
_cell.angle_alpha   90.00
_cell.angle_beta   90.00
_cell.angle_gamma   90.00
#
_symmetry.space_group_name_H-M   'P 1'
#
loop_
_entity.id
_entity.type
_entity.pdbx_description
1 polymer ?
#
loop_
_entity_poly.entity_id
_entity_poly.type
_entity_poly.pdbx_seq_one_letter_code
_entity_poly.pdbx_strand_id
1 'polypeptide(L)' 'MDEIKLTCETCGAQYKLATSALPPAGREVQCTACGHTWLARPHAALPASA' A
#
# COMPACT_ATOMS: atom_id res chain seq x y z
N MET A 1 7.21 -9.95 -13.66
CA MET A 1 7.51 -8.70 -12.95
C MET A 1 6.61 -8.69 -11.74
N ASP A 2 7.16 -8.68 -10.53
CA ASP A 2 6.36 -8.78 -9.30
C ASP A 2 5.83 -7.38 -8.95
N GLU A 3 4.50 -7.25 -8.96
CA GLU A 3 3.79 -5.99 -8.76
C GLU A 3 2.74 -6.18 -7.66
N ILE A 4 2.71 -5.21 -6.76
CA ILE A 4 1.79 -5.17 -5.63
C ILE A 4 0.76 -4.07 -5.83
N LYS A 5 -0.46 -4.33 -5.40
CA LYS A 5 -1.57 -3.38 -5.44
C LYS A 5 -1.85 -2.88 -4.03
N LEU A 6 -1.80 -1.58 -3.86
CA LEU A 6 -2.22 -0.93 -2.62
C LEU A 6 -3.51 -0.15 -2.88
N THR A 7 -4.40 -0.17 -1.91
CA THR A 7 -5.62 0.65 -1.94
C THR A 7 -5.61 1.55 -0.72
N CYS A 8 -5.77 2.85 -0.94
CA CYS A 8 -5.91 3.81 0.14
C CYS A 8 -7.30 3.70 0.75
N GLU A 9 -7.39 3.42 2.05
CA GLU A 9 -8.64 3.33 2.80
C GLU A 9 -9.37 4.67 2.95
N THR A 10 -8.66 5.79 2.86
CA THR A 10 -9.23 7.13 3.07
C THR A 10 -9.96 7.67 1.85
N CYS A 11 -9.52 7.32 0.63
CA CYS A 11 -10.06 7.88 -0.61
C CYS A 11 -10.39 6.83 -1.68
N GLY A 12 -10.05 5.56 -1.46
CA GLY A 12 -10.28 4.47 -2.41
C GLY A 12 -9.31 4.45 -3.60
N ALA A 13 -8.26 5.28 -3.61
CA ALA A 13 -7.28 5.30 -4.69
C ALA A 13 -6.47 3.99 -4.73
N GLN A 14 -6.25 3.44 -5.93
CA GLN A 14 -5.48 2.22 -6.16
C GLN A 14 -4.11 2.55 -6.76
N TYR A 15 -3.05 1.97 -6.20
CA TYR A 15 -1.67 2.16 -6.60
C TYR A 15 -1.04 0.83 -6.99
N LYS A 16 -0.34 0.83 -8.13
CA LYS A 16 0.47 -0.31 -8.56
C LYS A 16 1.93 0.05 -8.30
N LEU A 17 2.59 -0.73 -7.45
CA LEU A 17 4.00 -0.54 -7.11
C LEU A 17 4.75 -1.82 -7.44
N ALA A 18 6.05 -1.69 -7.72
CA ALA A 18 6.92 -2.85 -7.83
C ALA A 18 7.17 -3.44 -6.44
N THR A 19 7.34 -4.75 -6.33
CA THR A 19 7.66 -5.39 -5.04
C THR A 19 9.00 -4.94 -4.49
N SER A 20 9.92 -4.48 -5.34
CA SER A 20 11.16 -3.81 -4.91
C SER A 20 10.92 -2.50 -4.15
N ALA A 21 9.77 -1.84 -4.37
CA ALA A 21 9.41 -0.61 -3.66
C ALA A 21 8.83 -0.88 -2.26
N LEU A 22 8.52 -2.13 -1.94
CA LEU A 22 7.93 -2.55 -0.65
C LEU A 22 8.68 -3.77 -0.11
N PRO A 23 9.77 -3.56 0.64
CA PRO A 23 10.58 -4.64 1.19
C PRO A 23 9.77 -5.46 2.23
N PRO A 24 10.22 -6.68 2.57
CA PRO A 24 9.56 -7.53 3.56
C PRO A 24 9.48 -6.90 4.97
N ALA A 25 10.34 -5.94 5.28
CA ALA A 25 10.27 -5.15 6.51
C ALA A 25 9.03 -4.21 6.56
N GLY A 26 8.38 -3.98 5.43
CA GLY A 26 7.37 -2.94 5.24
C GLY A 26 7.97 -1.60 4.84
N ARG A 27 7.11 -0.71 4.33
CA ARG A 27 7.47 0.66 4.00
C ARG A 27 6.30 1.60 4.22
N GLU A 28 6.60 2.79 4.72
CA GLU A 28 5.64 3.88 4.79
C GLU A 28 5.32 4.37 3.37
N VAL A 29 4.03 4.40 3.06
CA VAL A 29 3.51 4.85 1.78
C VAL A 29 2.58 6.01 2.02
N GLN A 30 2.71 7.05 1.21
CA GLN A 30 1.85 8.23 1.25
C GLN A 30 0.95 8.24 0.02
N CYS A 31 -0.34 8.36 0.24
CA CYS A 31 -1.34 8.53 -0.81
C CYS A 31 -1.13 9.89 -1.47
N THR A 32 -0.82 9.92 -2.76
CA THR A 32 -0.69 11.19 -3.51
C THR A 32 -2.04 11.87 -3.74
N ALA A 33 -3.16 11.13 -3.61
CA ALA A 33 -4.49 11.69 -3.84
C ALA A 33 -5.04 12.45 -2.62
N CYS A 34 -4.73 12.01 -1.39
CA CYS A 34 -5.28 12.62 -0.17
C CYS A 34 -4.23 12.95 0.91
N GLY A 35 -2.98 12.51 0.75
CA GLY A 35 -1.90 12.71 1.72
C GLY A 35 -1.88 11.70 2.89
N HIS A 36 -2.82 10.75 2.96
CA HIS A 36 -2.82 9.73 4.01
C HIS A 36 -1.56 8.86 3.94
N THR A 37 -0.90 8.67 5.08
CA THR A 37 0.35 7.88 5.17
C THR A 37 0.11 6.66 6.04
N TRP A 38 0.45 5.46 5.54
CA TRP A 38 0.28 4.20 6.27
C TRP A 38 1.46 3.26 6.02
N LEU A 39 1.64 2.26 6.90
CA LEU A 39 2.68 1.25 6.75
C LEU A 39 2.16 0.08 5.89
N ALA A 40 2.63 -0.02 4.65
CA ALA A 40 2.30 -1.14 3.78
C ALA A 40 3.29 -2.30 3.97
N ARG A 41 2.80 -3.55 3.92
CA ARG A 41 3.63 -4.78 3.99
C ARG A 41 3.22 -5.77 2.89
N PRO A 42 4.16 -6.48 2.24
CA PRO A 42 3.87 -7.37 1.11
C PRO A 42 3.07 -8.64 1.45
N HIS A 43 2.90 -8.99 2.74
CA HIS A 43 2.19 -10.22 3.18
C HIS A 43 0.73 -9.99 3.63
N ALA A 44 0.29 -8.75 3.84
CA ALA A 44 -1.04 -8.49 4.41
C ALA A 44 -1.87 -7.60 3.47
N ALA A 45 -2.20 -8.12 2.30
CA ALA A 45 -3.36 -7.63 1.54
C ALA A 45 -4.63 -8.33 2.08
N LEU A 46 -5.01 -8.02 3.32
CA LEU A 46 -6.38 -8.21 3.80
C LEU A 46 -6.80 -6.90 4.47
N PRO A 47 -7.91 -6.29 4.06
CA PRO A 47 -8.44 -5.11 4.73
C PRO A 47 -8.97 -5.54 6.09
N ALA A 48 -8.29 -5.16 7.17
CA ALA A 48 -8.89 -5.17 8.49
C ALA A 48 -9.80 -3.94 8.61
N SER A 49 -10.97 -3.99 7.98
CA SER A 49 -12.09 -3.12 8.31
C SER A 49 -12.96 -3.89 9.31
N ALA A 50 -12.93 -3.48 10.58
CA ALA A 50 -13.90 -3.86 11.59
C ALA A 50 -14.81 -2.65 11.87
#